data_AF-A0A7W1ESH7-F1
#
_entry.id   AF-A0A7W1ESH7-F1
#
_cell.length_a   1.000
_cell.length_b   1.000
_cell.length_c   1.000
_cell.angle_alpha   90.00
_cell.angle_beta   90.00
_cell.angle_gamma   90.00
#
_symmetry.space_group_name_H-M   'P 1'
#
loop_
_entity.id
_entity.type
_entity.pdbx_description
1 polymer ?
#
loop_
_entity_poly.entity_id
_entity_poly.type
_entity_poly.pdbx_seq_one_letter_code
_entity_poly.pdbx_strand_id
1 'polypeptide(L)'
;MRLKHRSLFAIFLLNCITFSLYQIYWFFVTKTEMNILNSRENKVPFFLWFFIPIINIWWFYRFCKGMGAATKGRLNKWLAFFAPAIIGLIIGAGYSLTTTITLGSNYYNPTALFSYALSILVAILPILYYQSYLNKVSR
;
A
#
# COMPACT_ATOMS: atom_id res chain seq x y z
N MET A 1 22.30 5.66 3.44
CA MET A 1 21.26 4.71 3.91
C MET A 1 21.11 3.59 2.89
N ARG A 2 21.01 2.33 3.32
CA ARG A 2 20.76 1.15 2.46
C ARG A 2 19.29 0.70 2.64
N LEU A 3 18.71 -0.05 1.69
CA LEU A 3 17.39 -0.67 1.87
C LEU A 3 17.40 -1.51 3.14
N LYS A 4 16.45 -1.24 4.03
CA LYS A 4 16.31 -2.03 5.26
C LYS A 4 15.37 -3.21 5.02
N HIS A 5 15.83 -4.41 5.36
CA HIS A 5 14.96 -5.57 5.48
C HIS A 5 13.99 -5.34 6.63
N ARG A 6 12.68 -5.45 6.36
CA ARG A 6 11.63 -5.29 7.38
C ARG A 6 10.79 -6.55 7.43
N SER A 7 10.50 -7.05 8.63
CA SER A 7 9.61 -8.20 8.75
C SER A 7 8.19 -7.81 8.35
N LEU A 8 7.58 -8.61 7.48
CA LEU A 8 6.20 -8.41 7.01
C LEU A 8 5.22 -8.45 8.18
N PHE A 9 5.47 -9.33 9.16
CA PHE A 9 4.67 -9.44 10.37
C PHE A 9 4.72 -8.18 11.24
N ALA A 10 5.90 -7.55 11.40
CA ALA A 10 5.99 -6.31 12.17
C ALA A 10 5.26 -5.14 11.49
N ILE A 11 5.31 -5.07 10.15
CA ILE A 11 4.56 -4.07 9.38
C ILE A 11 3.06 -4.26 9.59
N PHE A 12 2.57 -5.50 9.54
CA PHE A 12 1.17 -5.82 9.80
C PHE A 12 0.75 -5.40 11.21
N LEU A 13 1.53 -5.78 12.22
CA LEU A 13 1.25 -5.46 13.63
C LEU A 13 1.24 -3.95 13.88
N LEU A 14 2.24 -3.21 13.36
CA LEU A 14 2.29 -1.76 13.50
C LEU A 14 1.11 -1.07 12.83
N ASN A 15 0.66 -1.56 11.68
CA ASN A 15 -0.51 -1.01 11.00
C ASN A 15 -1.79 -1.17 11.82
N CYS A 16 -1.95 -2.35 12.44
CA CYS A 16 -3.07 -2.66 13.30
C CYS A 16 -3.08 -1.77 14.56
N ILE A 17 -1.90 -1.58 15.19
CA ILE A 17 -1.78 -0.77 16.42
C ILE A 17 -1.96 0.73 16.14
N THR A 18 -1.45 1.22 15.00
CA THR A 18 -1.46 2.65 14.66
C THR A 18 -2.70 3.09 13.88
N PHE A 19 -3.71 2.23 13.72
CA PHE A 19 -4.92 2.51 12.94
C PHE A 19 -4.60 3.09 11.56
N SER A 20 -3.75 2.41 10.78
CA SER A 20 -3.33 2.82 9.43
C SER A 20 -2.40 4.03 9.31
N LEU A 21 -2.05 4.75 10.40
CA LEU A 21 -1.06 5.84 10.33
C LEU A 21 0.33 5.37 9.89
N TYR A 22 0.69 4.12 10.23
CA TYR A 22 1.94 3.52 9.76
C TYR A 22 2.05 3.48 8.23
N GLN A 23 0.93 3.40 7.50
CA GLN A 23 0.96 3.37 6.03
C GLN A 23 1.62 4.64 5.47
N ILE A 24 1.23 5.79 6.00
CA ILE A 24 1.73 7.12 5.62
C ILE A 24 3.23 7.21 5.92
N TYR A 25 3.63 6.78 7.12
CA TYR A 25 5.05 6.73 7.51
C TYR A 25 5.86 5.81 6.58
N TRP A 26 5.33 4.63 6.26
CA TRP A 26 5.99 3.67 5.39
C TRP A 26 6.21 4.26 3.99
N PHE A 27 5.20 4.91 3.40
CA PHE A 27 5.37 5.58 2.11
C PHE A 27 6.46 6.65 2.15
N PHE A 28 6.51 7.46 3.22
CA PHE A 28 7.54 8.50 3.38
C PHE A 28 8.95 7.93 3.52
N VAL A 29 9.13 6.83 4.23
CA VAL A 29 10.46 6.22 4.36
C VAL A 29 10.85 5.48 3.09
N THR A 30 9.96 4.69 2.50
CA THR A 30 10.21 3.93 1.27
C THR A 30 10.55 4.87 0.11
N LYS A 31 9.84 5.99 -0.08
CA LYS A 31 10.22 6.97 -1.11
C LYS A 31 11.61 7.55 -0.88
N THR A 32 12.02 7.74 0.37
CA THR A 32 13.35 8.28 0.71
C THR A 32 14.44 7.23 0.44
N GLU A 33 14.22 5.97 0.84
CA GLU A 33 15.15 4.87 0.56
C GLU A 33 15.32 4.64 -0.95
N MET A 34 14.21 4.64 -1.71
CA MET A 34 14.27 4.52 -3.17
C MET A 34 14.97 5.71 -3.84
N ASN A 35 14.75 6.92 -3.36
CA ASN A 35 15.37 8.13 -3.92
C ASN A 35 16.88 8.16 -3.73
N ILE A 36 17.40 7.43 -2.74
CA ILE A 36 18.84 7.26 -2.49
C ILE A 36 19.42 6.19 -3.42
N LEU A 37 18.67 5.15 -3.73
CA LEU A 37 19.12 4.06 -4.62
C LEU A 37 18.99 4.37 -6.10
N ASN A 38 17.96 5.14 -6.46
CA ASN A 38 17.66 5.46 -7.85
C ASN A 38 18.48 6.65 -8.33
N SER A 39 18.92 6.59 -9.58
CA SER A 39 19.53 7.72 -10.29
C SER A 39 18.57 8.92 -10.37
N ARG A 40 19.12 10.13 -10.61
CA ARG A 40 18.38 11.42 -10.63
C ARG A 40 17.10 11.41 -11.49
N GLU A 41 16.99 10.52 -12.47
CA GLU A 41 15.84 10.41 -13.39
C GLU A 41 14.58 9.76 -12.79
N ASN A 42 14.73 8.94 -11.75
CA ASN A 42 13.65 8.16 -11.13
C ASN A 42 13.37 8.60 -9.67
N LYS A 43 13.69 9.85 -9.34
CA LYS A 43 13.40 10.43 -8.03
C LYS A 43 11.89 10.60 -7.84
N VAL A 44 11.39 10.11 -6.72
CA VAL A 44 10.00 10.30 -6.32
C VAL A 44 9.84 11.73 -5.76
N PRO A 45 8.82 12.50 -6.18
CA PRO A 45 8.59 13.86 -5.70
C PRO A 45 8.26 13.92 -4.20
N PHE A 46 8.14 15.14 -3.66
CA PHE A 46 7.82 15.38 -2.26
C PHE A 46 6.52 14.69 -1.82
N PHE A 47 6.51 14.09 -0.62
CA PHE A 47 5.43 13.21 -0.16
C PHE A 47 4.09 13.93 0.06
N LEU A 48 4.11 15.24 0.34
CA LEU A 48 2.88 16.04 0.50
C LEU A 48 1.98 16.04 -0.74
N TRP A 49 2.56 15.81 -1.92
CA TRP A 49 1.82 15.73 -3.18
C TRP A 49 0.85 14.53 -3.23
N PHE A 50 1.00 13.58 -2.32
CA PHE A 50 0.06 12.48 -2.11
C PHE A 50 -1.31 12.95 -1.61
N PHE A 51 -1.40 14.05 -0.84
CA PHE A 51 -2.68 14.50 -0.29
C PHE A 51 -3.56 15.24 -1.30
N ILE A 52 -2.99 15.68 -2.42
CA ILE A 52 -3.72 16.41 -3.45
C ILE A 52 -4.29 15.39 -4.45
N PRO A 53 -5.62 15.25 -4.60
CA PRO A 53 -6.24 14.12 -5.31
C PRO A 53 -5.82 13.98 -6.78
N ILE A 54 -5.67 15.09 -7.51
CA ILE A 54 -5.25 15.08 -8.92
C ILE A 54 -3.77 14.70 -9.05
N ILE A 55 -2.94 15.25 -8.17
CA ILE A 55 -1.49 15.06 -8.18
C ILE A 55 -1.13 13.67 -7.61
N ASN A 56 -1.98 13.10 -6.76
CA ASN A 56 -1.79 11.79 -6.15
C ASN A 56 -1.54 10.73 -7.23
N ILE A 57 -2.34 10.68 -8.29
CA ILE A 57 -2.20 9.69 -9.37
C ILE A 57 -0.84 9.80 -10.07
N TRP A 58 -0.42 11.03 -10.39
CA TRP A 58 0.88 11.28 -11.01
C TRP A 58 2.04 10.93 -10.06
N TRP A 59 1.93 11.32 -8.79
CA TRP A 59 2.90 11.00 -7.75
C TRP A 59 3.02 9.49 -7.55
N PHE A 60 1.89 8.79 -7.54
CA PHE A 60 1.79 7.36 -7.37
C PHE A 60 2.42 6.60 -8.56
N TYR A 61 2.19 7.08 -9.78
CA TYR A 61 2.88 6.55 -10.95
C TYR A 61 4.41 6.73 -10.86
N ARG A 62 4.89 7.90 -10.44
CA ARG A 62 6.33 8.16 -10.22
C ARG A 62 6.89 7.29 -9.10
N PHE A 63 6.12 7.04 -8.04
CA PHE A 63 6.46 6.11 -6.97
C PHE A 63 6.61 4.68 -7.51
N CYS A 64 5.67 4.19 -8.31
CA CYS A 64 5.74 2.86 -8.93
C CYS A 64 6.92 2.70 -9.91
N LYS A 65 7.24 3.76 -10.67
CA LYS A 65 8.43 3.80 -11.53
C LYS A 65 9.72 3.71 -10.70
N GLY A 66 9.79 4.47 -9.60
CA GLY A 66 10.90 4.43 -8.65
C GLY A 66 11.05 3.06 -7.99
N MET A 67 9.94 2.42 -7.64
CA MET A 67 9.89 1.05 -7.12
C MET A 67 10.45 0.02 -8.10
N GLY A 68 10.02 0.06 -9.36
CA GLY A 68 10.53 -0.86 -10.38
C GLY A 68 12.04 -0.72 -10.61
N ALA A 69 12.54 0.52 -10.60
CA ALA A 69 13.97 0.81 -10.68
C ALA A 69 14.74 0.31 -9.43
N ALA A 70 14.21 0.58 -8.23
CA ALA A 70 14.81 0.13 -6.97
C ALA A 70 14.84 -1.39 -6.85
N THR A 71 13.88 -2.08 -7.47
CA THR A 71 13.79 -3.55 -7.49
C THR A 71 14.58 -4.18 -8.65
N LYS A 72 15.43 -3.41 -9.35
CA LYS A 72 16.21 -3.87 -10.51
C LYS A 72 15.36 -4.57 -11.59
N GLY A 73 14.13 -4.09 -11.83
CA GLY A 73 13.23 -4.65 -12.84
C GLY A 73 12.45 -5.91 -12.44
N ARG A 74 12.63 -6.45 -11.22
CA ARG A 74 11.84 -7.60 -10.74
C ARG A 74 10.36 -7.27 -10.50
N LEU A 75 10.03 -5.99 -10.37
CA LEU A 75 8.68 -5.48 -10.17
C LEU A 75 8.30 -4.63 -11.38
N ASN A 76 7.34 -5.12 -12.17
CA ASN A 76 6.85 -4.39 -13.34
C ASN A 76 6.12 -3.11 -12.90
N LYS A 77 6.52 -1.96 -13.46
CA LYS A 77 5.94 -0.63 -13.16
C LYS A 77 4.41 -0.59 -13.31
N TRP A 78 3.88 -1.26 -14.33
CA TRP A 78 2.44 -1.32 -14.60
C TRP A 78 1.72 -2.21 -13.61
N LEU A 79 2.31 -3.37 -13.28
CA LEU A 79 1.75 -4.28 -12.28
C LEU A 79 1.72 -3.61 -10.90
N ALA A 80 2.79 -2.89 -10.55
CA ALA A 80 2.86 -2.09 -9.34
C ALA A 80 1.76 -1.03 -9.30
N PHE A 81 1.53 -0.32 -10.41
CA PHE A 81 0.51 0.72 -10.47
C PHE A 81 -0.92 0.16 -10.36
N PHE A 82 -1.24 -0.92 -11.08
CA PHE A 82 -2.59 -1.48 -11.11
C PHE A 82 -2.91 -2.38 -9.92
N ALA A 83 -1.92 -3.03 -9.28
CA ALA A 83 -2.16 -3.92 -8.15
C ALA A 83 -2.99 -3.29 -7.02
N PRO A 84 -2.64 -2.11 -6.47
CA PRO A 84 -3.46 -1.47 -5.44
C PRO A 84 -4.85 -1.04 -5.94
N ALA A 85 -4.98 -0.66 -7.22
CA ALA A 85 -6.29 -0.32 -7.79
C ALA A 85 -7.21 -1.55 -7.89
N ILE A 86 -6.67 -2.69 -8.36
CA ILE A 86 -7.40 -3.97 -8.45
C ILE A 86 -7.76 -4.48 -7.05
N ILE A 87 -6.81 -4.42 -6.10
CA ILE A 87 -7.06 -4.78 -4.70
C ILE A 87 -8.16 -3.88 -4.13
N GLY A 88 -8.12 -2.57 -4.40
CA GLY A 88 -9.15 -1.62 -3.99
C GLY A 88 -10.54 -1.95 -4.54
N LEU A 89 -10.65 -2.30 -5.82
CA LEU A 89 -11.91 -2.69 -6.46
C LEU A 89 -12.48 -3.99 -5.86
N ILE A 90 -11.63 -4.98 -5.61
CA ILE A 90 -12.04 -6.23 -4.96
C ILE A 90 -12.57 -5.96 -3.54
N ILE A 91 -11.95 -5.04 -2.79
CA ILE A 91 -12.43 -4.62 -1.47
C ILE A 91 -13.80 -3.96 -1.57
N GLY A 92 -13.96 -2.97 -2.46
CA GLY A 92 -15.21 -2.24 -2.60
C GLY A 92 -16.38 -3.15 -3.00
N ALA A 93 -16.12 -4.12 -3.88
CA ALA A 93 -17.08 -5.15 -4.24
C ALA A 93 -17.40 -6.09 -3.06
N GLY A 94 -16.39 -6.56 -2.32
CA GLY A 94 -16.61 -7.40 -1.15
C GLY A 94 -17.42 -6.71 -0.05
N TYR A 95 -17.12 -5.44 0.23
CA TYR A 95 -17.83 -4.65 1.23
C TYR A 95 -19.29 -4.40 0.84
N SER A 96 -19.54 -4.02 -0.42
CA SER A 96 -20.91 -3.81 -0.91
C SER A 96 -21.75 -5.08 -0.86
N LEU A 97 -21.17 -6.26 -1.13
CA LEU A 97 -21.87 -7.54 -0.96
C LEU A 97 -22.26 -7.78 0.50
N THR A 98 -21.37 -7.53 1.46
CA THR A 98 -21.67 -7.70 2.90
C THR A 98 -22.70 -6.71 3.43
N THR A 99 -22.72 -5.45 2.95
CA THR A 99 -23.71 -4.45 3.37
C THR A 99 -25.10 -4.69 2.77
N THR A 100 -25.17 -5.25 1.56
CA THR A 100 -26.46 -5.55 0.92
C THR A 100 -27.17 -6.71 1.61
N ILE A 101 -26.42 -7.68 2.16
CA ILE A 101 -26.97 -8.80 2.94
C ILE A 101 -27.51 -8.32 4.30
N THR A 102 -27.05 -7.18 4.83
CA THR A 102 -27.42 -6.68 6.17
C THR A 102 -28.58 -5.69 6.21
N LEU A 103 -28.97 -5.08 5.07
CA LEU A 103 -30.12 -4.16 5.00
C LEU A 103 -31.49 -4.84 5.21
N GLY A 104 -31.55 -6.18 5.21
CA GLY A 104 -32.75 -6.94 5.58
C GLY A 104 -32.89 -7.25 7.08
N SER A 105 -31.88 -6.95 7.92
CA SER A 105 -31.88 -7.36 9.32
C SER A 105 -31.18 -6.33 10.20
N ASN A 106 -31.97 -5.59 11.00
CA ASN A 106 -31.53 -4.61 11.99
C ASN A 106 -30.77 -5.27 13.16
N TYR A 107 -29.55 -5.74 12.94
CA TYR A 107 -28.68 -6.18 14.03
C TYR A 107 -27.28 -5.63 13.84
N TYR A 108 -26.82 -4.91 14.87
CA TYR A 108 -25.42 -4.71 15.21
C TYR A 108 -24.77 -6.09 15.40
N ASN A 109 -24.45 -6.76 14.30
CA ASN A 109 -23.92 -8.12 14.28
C ASN A 109 -22.39 -8.09 14.24
N PRO A 110 -21.70 -9.10 14.79
CA PRO A 110 -20.25 -9.30 14.64
C PRO A 110 -19.75 -9.31 13.18
N THR A 111 -20.65 -9.44 12.20
CA THR A 111 -20.37 -9.31 10.77
C THR A 111 -19.91 -7.91 10.37
N ALA A 112 -20.38 -6.84 11.01
CA ALA A 112 -19.91 -5.49 10.72
C ALA A 112 -18.46 -5.30 11.18
N LEU A 113 -18.15 -5.69 12.42
CA LEU A 113 -16.78 -5.67 12.95
C LEU A 113 -15.82 -6.55 12.13
N PHE A 114 -16.29 -7.72 11.70
CA PHE A 114 -15.52 -8.59 10.81
C PHE A 114 -15.26 -7.93 9.45
N SER A 115 -16.25 -7.23 8.87
CA SER A 115 -16.10 -6.49 7.61
C SER A 115 -15.11 -5.33 7.73
N TYR A 116 -15.15 -4.59 8.85
CA TYR A 116 -14.17 -3.55 9.16
C TYR A 116 -12.77 -4.13 9.36
N ALA A 117 -12.62 -5.21 10.13
CA ALA A 117 -11.33 -5.88 10.31
C ALA A 117 -10.75 -6.40 8.98
N LEU A 118 -11.59 -6.95 8.11
CA LEU A 118 -11.20 -7.39 6.77
C LEU A 118 -10.75 -6.21 5.90
N SER A 119 -11.46 -5.08 5.93
CA SER A 119 -11.06 -3.88 5.19
C SER A 119 -9.69 -3.35 5.60
N ILE A 120 -9.36 -3.39 6.90
CA ILE A 120 -8.05 -2.97 7.42
C ILE A 120 -6.96 -3.95 6.97
N LEU A 121 -7.20 -5.25 7.08
CA LEU A 121 -6.28 -6.31 6.62
C LEU A 121 -5.96 -6.18 5.12
N VAL A 122 -6.99 -5.96 4.30
CA VAL A 122 -6.85 -5.91 2.84
C VAL A 122 -6.24 -4.58 2.37
N ALA A 123 -6.45 -3.47 3.08
CA ALA A 123 -5.78 -2.19 2.83
C ALA A 123 -4.25 -2.26 3.02
N ILE A 124 -3.76 -3.19 3.83
CA ILE A 124 -2.32 -3.38 4.11
C ILE A 124 -1.65 -4.25 3.04
N LEU A 125 -2.41 -5.03 2.26
CA LEU A 125 -1.87 -5.97 1.26
C LEU A 125 -0.98 -5.33 0.18
N PRO A 126 -1.30 -4.14 -0.38
CA PRO A 126 -0.42 -3.50 -1.35
C PRO A 126 0.96 -3.20 -0.75
N ILE A 127 1.02 -2.80 0.53
CA ILE A 127 2.28 -2.50 1.23
C ILE A 127 3.08 -3.79 1.47
N LEU A 128 2.42 -4.87 1.89
CA LEU A 128 3.08 -6.17 2.06
C LEU A 128 3.60 -6.73 0.74
N TYR A 129 2.84 -6.55 -0.35
CA TYR A 129 3.27 -6.89 -1.70
C TYR A 129 4.56 -6.14 -2.04
N TYR A 130 4.58 -4.82 -1.90
CA TYR A 130 5.77 -4.01 -2.17
C TYR A 130 6.97 -4.37 -1.29
N GLN A 131 6.76 -4.54 0.02
CA GLN A 131 7.83 -4.88 0.94
C GLN A 131 8.43 -6.25 0.64
N SER A 132 7.64 -7.24 0.20
CA SER A 132 8.14 -8.56 -0.19
C SER A 132 9.16 -8.47 -1.32
N TYR A 133 8.92 -7.61 -2.32
CA TYR A 133 9.88 -7.39 -3.41
C TYR A 133 11.12 -6.61 -2.96
N LEU A 134 10.97 -5.61 -2.09
CA LEU A 134 12.09 -4.87 -1.53
C LEU A 134 13.00 -5.75 -0.67
N ASN A 135 12.43 -6.64 0.14
CA ASN A 135 13.19 -7.59 0.97
C ASN A 135 14.02 -8.56 0.13
N LYS A 136 13.55 -8.93 -1.07
CA LYS A 136 14.30 -9.79 -2.01
C LYS A 136 15.50 -9.09 -2.65
N VAL A 137 15.58 -7.76 -2.55
CA VAL A 137 16.65 -6.93 -3.12
C VAL A 137 17.57 -6.36 -2.05
N SER A 138 17.12 -6.27 -0.81
CA SER A 138 17.94 -5.87 0.34
C SER A 138 18.84 -6.99 0.89
N ARG A 139 18.71 -8.22 0.37
CA ARG A 139 19.56 -9.38 0.68
C ARG A 139 20.74 -9.41 -0.28
#